data_AF-A0A923V238-F1
#
_entry.id   AF-A0A923V238-F1
#
_cell.length_a   1.000
_cell.length_b   1.000
_cell.length_c   1.000
_cell.angle_alpha   90.00
_cell.angle_beta   90.00
_cell.angle_gamma   90.00
#
_symmetry.space_group_name_H-M   'P 1'
#
loop_
_entity.id
_entity.type
_entity.pdbx_description
1 polymer ?
#
loop_
_entity_poly.entity_id
_entity_poly.type
_entity_poly.pdbx_seq_one_letter_code
_entity_poly.pdbx_strand_id
1 'polypeptide(L)'
;MRALTKIFAAFDVVSIILLFEPVLGLLKHLKEIPLNFLSQARVWITLALFISLFASAIGLALFKKFGLVTYYIQFPFRLVVWVFSIGFITLLPEWLNLSDGWFNALFRMCIVAEFFRLYFTVKMHRRYF
;
A
#
# COMPACT_ATOMS: atom_id res chain seq x y z
N MET A 1 10.04 -6.48 18.06
CA MET A 1 9.25 -5.50 17.28
C MET A 1 10.07 -4.71 16.24
N ARG A 2 11.38 -4.47 16.45
CA ARG A 2 12.25 -3.92 15.38
C ARG A 2 12.33 -4.78 14.11
N ALA A 3 12.24 -6.11 14.22
CA ALA A 3 12.17 -6.97 13.03
C ALA A 3 10.86 -6.76 12.25
N LEU A 4 9.73 -6.59 12.94
CA LEU A 4 8.42 -6.31 12.31
C LEU A 4 8.43 -5.00 11.52
N THR A 5 9.04 -3.92 12.03
CA THR A 5 9.14 -2.66 11.27
C THR A 5 10.00 -2.82 10.03
N LYS A 6 11.07 -3.64 10.08
CA LYS A 6 11.88 -3.96 8.89
C LYS A 6 11.08 -4.78 7.86
N ILE A 7 10.27 -5.74 8.30
CA ILE A 7 9.37 -6.49 7.42
C ILE A 7 8.34 -5.55 6.78
N PHE A 8 7.74 -4.64 7.55
CA PHE A 8 6.80 -3.65 7.02
C PHE A 8 7.47 -2.68 6.05
N ALA A 9 8.70 -2.25 6.33
CA ALA A 9 9.49 -1.47 5.38
C ALA A 9 9.75 -2.25 4.09
N ALA A 10 10.06 -3.55 4.18
CA ALA A 10 10.25 -4.40 3.01
C ALA A 10 8.95 -4.53 2.18
N PHE A 11 7.79 -4.69 2.83
CA PHE A 11 6.50 -4.68 2.13
C PHE A 11 6.21 -3.34 1.45
N ASP A 12 6.58 -2.21 2.07
CA ASP A 12 6.48 -0.90 1.42
C ASP A 12 7.40 -0.79 0.20
N VAL A 13 8.62 -1.33 0.27
CA VAL A 13 9.53 -1.39 -0.89
C VAL A 13 8.96 -2.24 -2.02
N VAL A 14 8.42 -3.43 -1.69
CA VAL A 14 7.73 -4.27 -2.69
C VAL A 14 6.54 -3.53 -3.30
N SER A 15 5.76 -2.83 -2.48
CA SER A 15 4.63 -2.01 -2.95
C SER A 15 5.08 -0.90 -3.90
N ILE A 16 6.22 -0.24 -3.62
CA ILE A 16 6.82 0.79 -4.50
C ILE A 16 7.18 0.18 -5.85
N ILE A 17 7.88 -0.97 -5.86
CA ILE A 17 8.32 -1.61 -7.10
C ILE A 17 7.11 -1.97 -7.97
N LEU A 18 6.06 -2.53 -7.38
CA LEU A 18 4.87 -2.96 -8.11
C LEU A 18 3.98 -1.79 -8.56
N LEU A 19 3.93 -0.71 -7.78
CA LEU A 19 3.18 0.50 -8.15
C LEU A 19 3.89 1.34 -9.20
N PHE A 20 5.19 1.13 -9.42
CA PHE A 20 5.98 1.95 -10.34
C PHE A 20 5.41 1.95 -11.76
N GLU A 21 5.15 0.76 -12.32
CA GLU A 21 4.56 0.61 -13.66
C GLU A 21 3.16 1.24 -13.77
N PRO A 22 2.18 0.92 -12.88
CA PRO A 22 0.88 1.59 -12.86
C PRO A 22 0.98 3.12 -12.75
N VAL A 23 1.86 3.65 -11.90
CA VAL A 23 2.04 5.10 -11.72
C VAL A 23 2.64 5.74 -12.97
N LEU A 24 3.62 5.10 -13.62
CA LEU A 24 4.15 5.58 -14.90
C LEU A 24 3.08 5.57 -16.00
N GLY A 25 2.25 4.53 -16.06
CA GLY A 25 1.11 4.44 -16.97
C GLY A 25 0.12 5.60 -16.77
N LEU A 26 -0.21 5.90 -15.50
CA LEU A 26 -1.05 7.04 -15.14
C LEU A 26 -0.42 8.36 -15.58
N LEU A 27 0.88 8.57 -15.33
CA LEU A 27 1.58 9.80 -15.71
C LEU A 27 1.63 10.03 -17.23
N LYS A 28 1.83 8.96 -18.02
CA LYS A 28 1.88 9.04 -19.49
C LYS A 28 0.51 9.35 -20.11
N HIS A 29 -0.56 8.79 -19.56
CA HIS A 29 -1.92 8.93 -20.10
C HIS A 29 -2.78 9.91 -19.30
N LEU A 30 -2.18 10.78 -18.48
CA LEU A 30 -2.86 11.78 -17.65
C LEU A 30 -3.90 12.62 -18.42
N LYS A 31 -3.66 12.87 -19.71
CA LYS A 31 -4.55 13.66 -20.59
C LYS A 31 -5.75 12.90 -21.14
N GLU A 32 -5.72 11.57 -21.09
CA GLU A 32 -6.77 10.69 -21.62
C GLU A 32 -7.74 10.23 -20.53
N ILE A 33 -7.45 10.54 -19.27
CA ILE A 33 -8.30 10.17 -18.13
C ILE A 33 -9.58 11.00 -18.19
N PRO A 34 -10.77 10.38 -18.14
CA PRO A 34 -12.03 11.11 -18.16
C PRO A 34 -12.08 12.11 -17.00
N LEU A 35 -12.55 13.33 -17.27
CA LEU A 35 -12.70 14.46 -16.35
C LEU A 35 -13.74 14.24 -15.21
N ASN A 36 -14.02 12.99 -14.87
CA ASN A 36 -14.85 12.67 -13.73
C ASN A 36 -14.06 12.92 -12.43
N PHE A 37 -14.63 13.70 -11.52
CA PHE A 37 -14.01 14.11 -10.25
C PHE A 37 -13.43 12.92 -9.46
N LEU A 38 -14.16 11.80 -9.40
CA LEU A 38 -13.73 10.57 -8.71
C LEU A 38 -12.49 9.94 -9.34
N SER A 39 -12.42 9.86 -10.67
CA SER A 39 -11.28 9.28 -11.39
C SER A 39 -10.02 10.13 -11.16
N GLN A 40 -10.15 11.45 -11.25
CA GLN A 40 -9.03 12.36 -11.04
C GLN A 40 -8.55 12.38 -9.59
N ALA A 41 -9.47 12.35 -8.62
CA ALA A 41 -9.14 12.22 -7.21
C ALA A 41 -8.37 10.92 -6.94
N ARG A 42 -8.79 9.80 -7.53
CA ARG A 42 -8.11 8.50 -7.38
C ARG A 42 -6.66 8.55 -7.88
N VAL A 43 -6.41 9.23 -9.01
CA VAL A 43 -5.06 9.40 -9.57
C VAL A 43 -4.16 10.19 -8.61
N TRP A 44 -4.64 11.34 -8.12
CA TRP A 44 -3.88 12.16 -7.19
C TRP A 44 -3.62 11.47 -5.86
N ILE A 45 -4.61 10.76 -5.31
CA ILE A 45 -4.44 9.96 -4.09
C ILE A 45 -3.41 8.87 -4.33
N THR A 46 -3.44 8.17 -5.48
CA THR A 46 -2.47 7.11 -5.80
C THR A 46 -1.05 7.67 -5.91
N LEU A 47 -0.86 8.81 -6.56
CA LEU A 47 0.42 9.51 -6.65
C LEU A 47 0.94 9.96 -5.28
N ALA A 48 0.09 10.60 -4.48
CA ALA A 48 0.43 11.03 -3.14
C ALA A 48 0.80 9.83 -2.25
N LEU A 49 0.04 8.74 -2.37
CA LEU A 49 0.29 7.49 -1.66
C LEU A 49 1.64 6.90 -2.08
N PHE A 50 1.91 6.83 -3.39
CA PHE A 50 3.18 6.34 -3.92
C PHE A 50 4.38 7.10 -3.37
N ILE A 51 4.34 8.44 -3.37
CA ILE A 51 5.41 9.27 -2.79
C ILE A 51 5.54 9.00 -1.28
N SER A 52 4.42 8.93 -0.57
CA SER A 52 4.43 8.70 0.87
C SER A 52 4.98 7.31 1.24
N LEU A 53 4.91 6.30 0.36
CA LEU A 53 5.48 4.97 0.61
C LEU A 53 6.99 5.04 0.87
N PHE A 54 7.72 5.93 0.17
CA PHE A 54 9.15 6.14 0.41
C PHE A 54 9.41 6.65 1.82
N ALA A 55 8.62 7.64 2.26
CA ALA A 55 8.73 8.18 3.62
C ALA A 55 8.41 7.12 4.70
N SER A 56 7.39 6.29 4.47
CA SER A 56 7.05 5.17 5.33
C SER A 56 8.18 4.14 5.39
N ALA A 57 8.68 3.69 4.23
CA ALA A 57 9.74 2.68 4.13
C ALA A 57 11.02 3.13 4.85
N ILE A 58 11.48 4.37 4.61
CA ILE A 58 12.66 4.95 5.26
C ILE A 58 12.42 5.08 6.77
N GLY A 59 11.27 5.61 7.17
CA GLY A 59 10.95 5.80 8.58
C GLY A 59 10.85 4.50 9.37
N LEU A 60 10.25 3.46 8.77
CA LEU A 60 10.13 2.13 9.36
C LEU A 60 11.46 1.39 9.42
N ALA A 61 12.30 1.51 8.38
CA ALA A 61 13.64 0.92 8.34
C ALA A 61 14.56 1.52 9.42
N LEU A 62 14.47 2.83 9.64
CA LEU A 62 15.23 3.56 10.66
C LEU A 62 14.58 3.52 12.06
N PHE A 63 13.43 2.84 12.22
CA PHE A 63 12.67 2.75 13.46
C PHE A 63 12.32 4.14 14.05
N LYS A 64 11.88 5.06 13.21
CA LYS A 64 11.51 6.44 13.58
C LYS A 64 9.99 6.60 13.65
N LYS A 65 9.52 7.46 14.56
CA LYS A 65 8.09 7.75 14.77
C LYS A 65 7.37 8.18 13.49
N PHE A 66 8.04 8.94 12.61
CA PHE A 66 7.42 9.44 11.39
C PHE A 66 7.03 8.32 10.43
N GLY A 67 7.77 7.20 10.38
CA GLY A 67 7.39 6.06 9.54
C GLY A 67 6.07 5.42 9.98
N LEU A 68 5.84 5.33 11.30
CA LEU A 68 4.57 4.83 11.85
C LEU A 68 3.42 5.83 11.59
N VAL A 69 3.68 7.13 11.75
CA VAL A 69 2.68 8.19 11.52
C VAL A 69 2.29 8.29 10.04
N THR A 70 3.27 8.24 9.13
CA THR A 70 3.02 8.22 7.69
C THR A 70 2.12 7.04 7.31
N TYR A 71 2.33 5.87 7.92
CA TYR A 71 1.46 4.72 7.70
C TYR A 71 0.01 4.97 8.16
N TYR A 72 -0.22 5.64 9.30
CA TYR A 72 -1.59 5.96 9.74
C TYR A 72 -2.34 6.84 8.74
N ILE A 73 -1.63 7.82 8.18
CA ILE A 73 -2.21 8.71 7.17
C ILE A 73 -2.51 7.91 5.89
N GLN A 74 -1.61 7.02 5.48
CA GLN A 74 -1.80 6.20 4.27
C GLN A 74 -2.96 5.21 4.38
N PHE A 75 -3.17 4.62 5.57
CA PHE A 75 -4.10 3.51 5.76
C PHE A 75 -5.49 3.70 5.13
N PRO A 76 -6.24 4.79 5.38
CA PRO A 76 -7.55 4.99 4.75
C PRO A 76 -7.44 5.08 3.22
N PHE A 77 -6.42 5.75 2.70
CA PHE A 77 -6.21 5.89 1.26
C PHE A 77 -5.84 4.56 0.61
N ARG A 78 -5.03 3.71 1.26
CA ARG A 78 -4.70 2.36 0.79
C ARG A 78 -5.94 1.52 0.51
N LEU A 79 -6.96 1.61 1.37
CA LEU A 79 -8.24 0.94 1.17
C LEU A 79 -9.00 1.51 -0.04
N VAL A 80 -9.02 2.83 -0.22
CA VAL A 80 -9.73 3.50 -1.32
C VAL A 80 -9.08 3.22 -2.68
N VAL A 81 -7.75 3.21 -2.76
CA VAL A 81 -7.02 2.97 -4.01
C VAL A 81 -6.66 1.51 -4.24
N TRP A 82 -7.03 0.61 -3.31
CA TRP A 82 -6.80 -0.83 -3.40
C TRP A 82 -5.30 -1.20 -3.39
N VAL A 83 -4.49 -0.39 -2.70
CA VAL A 83 -3.04 -0.57 -2.57
C VAL A 83 -2.73 -1.17 -1.21
N PHE A 84 -2.58 -2.49 -1.17
CA PHE A 84 -2.31 -3.23 0.07
C PHE A 84 -0.82 -3.59 0.17
N SER A 85 -0.32 -3.67 1.41
CA SER A 85 1.07 -4.03 1.70
C SER A 85 1.49 -5.39 1.12
N ILE A 86 0.53 -6.33 1.12
CA ILE A 86 0.68 -7.67 0.56
C ILE A 86 -0.24 -7.87 -0.65
N GLY A 87 -0.67 -6.78 -1.29
CA GLY A 87 -1.57 -6.81 -2.44
C GLY A 87 -1.00 -7.56 -3.64
N PHE A 88 0.33 -7.68 -3.72
CA PHE A 88 1.01 -8.47 -4.76
C PHE A 88 0.55 -9.93 -4.83
N ILE A 89 0.03 -10.48 -3.73
CA ILE A 89 -0.49 -11.84 -3.67
C ILE A 89 -1.71 -12.00 -4.58
N THR A 90 -2.49 -10.93 -4.83
CA THR A 90 -3.64 -11.00 -5.74
C THR A 90 -3.25 -11.07 -7.21
N LEU A 91 -1.97 -10.91 -7.55
CA LEU A 91 -1.44 -11.16 -8.90
C LEU A 91 -1.15 -12.66 -9.14
N LEU A 92 -1.01 -13.47 -8.07
CA LEU A 92 -0.76 -14.91 -8.21
C LEU A 92 -1.88 -15.67 -8.93
N PRO A 93 -3.17 -15.43 -8.66
CA PRO A 93 -4.26 -16.06 -9.42
C PRO A 93 -4.18 -15.78 -10.91
N GLU A 94 -3.78 -14.56 -11.28
CA GLU A 94 -3.65 -14.15 -12.68
C GLU A 94 -2.48 -14.87 -13.36
N TRP A 95 -1.34 -14.99 -12.68
CA TRP A 95 -0.18 -15.73 -13.21
C TRP A 95 -0.39 -17.24 -13.30
N LEU A 96 -1.22 -17.80 -12.42
CA LEU A 96 -1.50 -19.24 -12.35
C LEU A 96 -2.79 -19.64 -13.07
N ASN A 97 -3.47 -18.72 -13.75
CA ASN A 97 -4.78 -18.93 -14.39
C ASN A 97 -5.81 -19.59 -13.45
N LEU A 98 -5.84 -19.15 -12.18
CA LEU A 98 -6.80 -19.63 -11.19
C LEU A 98 -8.14 -18.91 -11.33
N SER A 99 -9.23 -19.56 -10.90
CA SER A 99 -10.58 -18.98 -10.95
C SER A 99 -10.71 -17.70 -10.13
N ASP A 100 -11.65 -16.83 -10.51
CA ASP A 100 -12.01 -15.58 -9.79
C ASP A 100 -12.30 -15.77 -8.29
N GLY A 101 -12.73 -16.97 -7.88
CA GLY A 101 -12.91 -17.32 -6.46
C GLY A 101 -11.62 -17.18 -5.64
N TRP A 102 -10.46 -17.54 -6.21
CA TRP A 102 -9.16 -17.40 -5.57
C TRP A 102 -8.73 -15.94 -5.45
N PHE A 103 -8.95 -15.14 -6.50
CA PHE A 103 -8.72 -13.70 -6.45
C PHE A 103 -9.52 -13.06 -5.30
N ASN A 104 -10.82 -13.34 -5.22
CA ASN A 104 -11.69 -12.80 -4.17
C ASN A 104 -11.25 -13.22 -2.76
N ALA A 105 -10.80 -14.46 -2.58
CA ALA A 105 -10.30 -14.94 -1.30
C ALA A 105 -9.00 -14.24 -0.88
N LEU A 106 -8.03 -14.15 -1.79
CA LEU A 106 -6.75 -13.46 -1.54
C LEU A 106 -6.98 -11.98 -1.27
N PHE A 107 -7.87 -11.34 -2.04
CA PHE A 107 -8.23 -9.95 -1.88
C PHE A 107 -8.78 -9.64 -0.48
N ARG A 108 -9.72 -10.46 0.02
CA ARG A 108 -10.24 -10.35 1.39
C ARG A 108 -9.15 -10.54 2.43
N MET A 109 -8.22 -11.48 2.22
CA MET A 109 -7.07 -11.66 3.10
C MET A 109 -6.15 -10.43 3.10
N CYS A 110 -5.92 -9.77 1.97
CA CYS A 110 -5.14 -8.54 1.90
C CYS A 110 -5.77 -7.43 2.75
N ILE A 111 -7.10 -7.26 2.69
CA ILE A 111 -7.80 -6.28 3.55
C ILE A 111 -7.56 -6.60 5.03
N VAL A 112 -7.81 -7.84 5.44
CA VAL A 112 -7.63 -8.28 6.83
C VAL A 112 -6.19 -8.07 7.30
N ALA A 113 -5.21 -8.42 6.47
CA ALA A 113 -3.80 -8.23 6.77
C ALA A 113 -3.42 -6.75 6.92
N GLU A 114 -4.04 -5.85 6.16
CA GLU A 114 -3.81 -4.41 6.30
C GLU A 114 -4.30 -3.90 7.66
N PHE A 115 -5.43 -4.41 8.16
CA PHE A 115 -5.91 -4.13 9.52
C PHE A 115 -4.96 -4.68 10.59
N PHE A 116 -4.44 -5.91 10.42
CA PHE A 116 -3.40 -6.43 11.30
C PHE A 116 -2.16 -5.55 11.30
N ARG A 117 -1.71 -5.09 10.13
CA ARG A 117 -0.58 -4.16 10.01
C ARG A 117 -0.86 -2.88 10.79
N LEU A 118 -2.06 -2.31 10.68
CA LEU A 118 -2.46 -1.14 11.47
C LEU A 118 -2.41 -1.41 12.98
N TYR A 119 -2.99 -2.52 13.44
CA TYR A 119 -2.96 -2.90 14.85
C TYR A 119 -1.52 -3.00 15.39
N PHE A 120 -0.62 -3.67 14.64
CA PHE A 120 0.78 -3.78 15.04
C PHE A 120 1.48 -2.42 15.03
N THR A 121 1.20 -1.55 14.05
CA THR A 121 1.74 -0.18 14.01
C THR A 121 1.32 0.61 15.25
N VAL A 122 0.04 0.58 15.63
CA VAL A 122 -0.47 1.24 16.86
C VAL A 122 0.18 0.68 18.11
N LYS A 123 0.26 -0.65 18.23
CA LYS A 123 0.89 -1.32 19.36
C LYS A 123 2.38 -0.97 19.49
N MET A 124 3.09 -0.85 18.37
CA MET A 124 4.49 -0.42 18.33
C MET A 124 4.63 1.04 18.72
N HIS A 125 3.78 1.92 18.19
CA HIS A 125 3.80 3.34 18.51
C HIS A 125 3.64 3.54 20.02
N ARG A 126 2.58 2.99 20.63
CA ARG A 126 2.32 3.11 22.08
C ARG A 126 3.39 2.54 23.00
N ARG A 127 4.20 1.57 22.54
CA ARG A 127 5.21 0.93 23.38
C ARG A 127 6.57 1.63 23.34
N TYR A 128 6.89 2.29 22.24
CA TYR A 128 8.22 2.84 21.98
C TYR A 128 8.26 4.37 21.86
N PHE A 129 7.10 5.02 21.75
CA PHE A 129 6.94 6.47 21.64
C PHE A 129 5.76 6.93 22.50
#